data_AF-A0A7S4P2I0-F1
#
_entry.id   AF-A0A7S4P2I0-F1
#
_cell.length_a   1.000
_cell.length_b   1.000
_cell.length_c   1.000
_cell.angle_alpha   90.00
_cell.angle_beta   90.00
_cell.angle_gamma   90.00
#
_symmetry.space_group_name_H-M   'P 1'
#
loop_
_entity.id
_entity.type
_entity.pdbx_description
1 polymer ?
#
loop_
_entity_poly.entity_id
_entity_poly.type
_entity_poly.pdbx_seq_one_letter_code
_entity_poly.pdbx_strand_id
1 'polypeptide(L)'
;AKQLMEKEIPVNGVFQQSECLDICSVTKGHGFEGVVKRWGVTRLPRKTHRGLRKVACIGSWHPERVSFAVARAGQRGYHHRTELNKKIYMVGKNLAEDQFNGKTEYDITEKSITPMGGFPHYGVVKNDFLMLKGSIGGPVKRSITLRRPMAPQTSRALMEKISVKFVDTSSKHGHGRFQTQKEKHQYMGTLKKHAVKL
;
A
#
# COMPACT_ATOMS: atom_id res chain seq x y z
N ALA A 1 17.87 17.68 -20.11
CA ALA A 1 18.42 17.98 -18.77
C ALA A 1 18.37 19.47 -18.46
N LYS A 2 19.17 20.33 -19.14
CA LYS A 2 19.21 21.79 -18.86
C LYS A 2 17.84 22.49 -18.89
N GLN A 3 16.92 22.09 -19.77
CA GLN A 3 15.57 22.66 -19.87
C GLN A 3 14.67 22.45 -18.63
N LEU A 4 14.96 21.41 -17.82
CA LEU A 4 14.19 21.01 -16.64
C LEU A 4 14.87 21.47 -15.33
N MET A 5 16.04 22.11 -15.42
CA MET A 5 16.71 22.65 -14.25
C MET A 5 15.84 23.74 -13.61
N GLU A 6 15.76 23.75 -12.27
CA GLU A 6 14.94 24.69 -11.47
C GLU A 6 13.43 24.67 -11.74
N LYS A 7 12.92 23.64 -12.45
CA LYS A 7 11.49 23.46 -12.69
C LYS A 7 10.95 22.27 -11.90
N GLU A 8 9.74 22.43 -11.37
CA GLU A 8 8.99 21.33 -10.79
C GLU A 8 8.55 20.36 -11.90
N ILE A 9 8.71 19.06 -11.65
CA ILE A 9 8.31 18.01 -12.58
C ILE A 9 7.13 17.26 -11.94
N PRO A 10 5.91 17.43 -12.45
CA PRO A 10 4.75 16.74 -11.91
C PRO A 10 4.78 15.25 -12.27
N VAL A 11 4.12 14.43 -11.46
CA VAL A 11 4.12 12.96 -11.62
C VAL A 11 3.52 12.51 -12.95
N ASN A 12 2.51 13.25 -13.44
CA ASN A 12 1.85 13.00 -14.72
C ASN A 12 2.76 13.27 -15.94
N GLY A 13 3.84 14.03 -15.78
CA GLY A 13 4.87 14.23 -16.80
C GLY A 13 5.83 13.06 -16.94
N VAL A 14 5.88 12.18 -15.94
CA VAL A 14 6.77 11.00 -15.91
C VAL A 14 5.99 9.71 -16.18
N PHE A 15 4.81 9.58 -15.57
CA PHE A 15 3.99 8.38 -15.60
C PHE A 15 2.61 8.62 -16.18
N GLN A 16 2.05 7.60 -16.84
CA GLN A 16 0.74 7.62 -17.49
C GLN A 16 -0.27 6.69 -16.81
N GLN A 17 -1.56 7.03 -16.87
CA GLN A 17 -2.60 6.13 -16.41
C GLN A 17 -2.59 4.83 -17.23
N SER A 18 -2.85 3.71 -16.57
CA SER A 18 -2.83 2.37 -17.16
C SER A 18 -1.47 1.87 -17.66
N GLU A 19 -0.35 2.50 -17.33
CA GLU A 19 0.95 1.86 -17.51
C GLU A 19 1.34 1.04 -16.26
N CYS A 20 2.43 0.29 -16.35
CA CYS A 20 3.02 -0.38 -15.19
C CYS A 20 4.29 0.35 -14.74
N LEU A 21 4.61 0.24 -13.46
CA LEU A 21 5.86 0.72 -12.88
C LEU A 21 6.46 -0.33 -11.95
N ASP A 22 7.72 -0.13 -11.58
CA ASP A 22 8.41 -0.88 -10.55
C ASP A 22 8.56 0.01 -9.31
N ILE A 23 8.43 -0.58 -8.12
CA ILE A 23 8.55 0.15 -6.85
C ILE A 23 9.78 -0.35 -6.11
N CYS A 24 10.72 0.55 -5.84
CA CYS A 24 11.82 0.30 -4.90
C CYS A 24 11.42 0.89 -3.55
N SER A 25 11.32 0.03 -2.54
CA SER A 25 10.93 0.44 -1.19
C SER A 25 11.58 -0.42 -0.11
N VAL A 26 11.51 0.06 1.13
CA VAL A 26 11.91 -0.69 2.31
C VAL A 26 10.67 -1.31 2.95
N THR A 27 10.71 -2.59 3.30
CA THR A 27 9.57 -3.31 3.91
C THR A 27 9.32 -2.90 5.36
N LYS A 28 8.11 -3.15 5.88
CA LYS A 28 7.80 -2.88 7.30
C LYS A 28 8.77 -3.67 8.21
N GLY A 29 9.33 -2.99 9.21
CA GLY A 29 10.21 -3.63 10.20
C GLY A 29 9.40 -4.47 11.19
N HIS A 30 9.93 -5.64 11.55
CA HIS A 30 9.37 -6.51 12.58
C HIS A 30 10.38 -6.90 13.66
N GLY A 31 11.61 -6.36 13.61
CA GLY A 31 12.65 -6.59 14.60
C GLY A 31 13.20 -8.02 14.56
N PHE A 32 13.66 -8.51 15.73
CA PHE A 32 14.16 -9.86 15.89
C PHE A 32 13.00 -10.86 15.99
N GLU A 33 12.96 -11.81 15.05
CA GLU A 33 11.87 -12.78 14.95
C GLU A 33 12.41 -14.21 14.95
N GLY A 34 11.64 -15.11 15.55
CA GLY A 34 11.95 -16.54 15.58
C GLY A 34 11.83 -17.19 14.21
N VAL A 35 12.40 -18.39 14.06
CA VAL A 35 12.44 -19.16 12.80
C VAL A 35 11.07 -19.34 12.16
N VAL A 36 10.03 -19.54 12.95
CA VAL A 36 8.65 -19.74 12.48
C VAL A 36 8.12 -18.51 11.74
N LYS A 37 8.31 -17.31 12.30
CA LYS A 37 7.80 -16.07 11.67
C LYS A 37 8.74 -15.55 10.58
N ARG A 38 10.05 -15.74 10.72
CA ARG A 38 11.06 -15.29 9.76
C ARG A 38 11.10 -16.13 8.49
N TRP A 39 11.03 -17.45 8.63
CA TRP A 39 11.21 -18.41 7.53
C TRP A 39 9.98 -19.27 7.24
N GLY A 40 8.93 -19.22 8.06
CA GLY A 40 7.70 -19.98 7.81
C GLY A 40 7.78 -21.46 8.17
N VAL A 41 8.80 -21.90 8.94
CA VAL A 41 8.93 -23.31 9.34
C VAL A 41 7.78 -23.76 10.24
N THR A 42 7.34 -25.01 10.07
CA THR A 42 6.30 -25.63 10.90
C THR A 42 6.76 -25.74 12.35
N ARG A 43 5.85 -25.47 13.30
CA ARG A 43 6.11 -25.60 14.74
C ARG A 43 6.17 -27.08 15.13
N LEU A 44 6.95 -27.40 16.17
CA LEU A 44 7.03 -28.74 16.72
C LEU A 44 5.77 -29.10 17.54
N PRO A 45 5.53 -30.39 17.83
CA PRO A 45 4.41 -30.83 18.65
C PRO A 45 4.34 -30.13 20.02
N ARG A 46 3.13 -30.00 20.57
CA ARG A 46 2.88 -29.30 21.84
C ARG A 46 3.71 -29.83 23.01
N LYS A 47 3.99 -31.14 23.03
CA LYS A 47 4.73 -31.82 24.11
C LYS A 47 6.26 -31.74 23.97
N THR A 48 6.79 -30.98 23.00
CA THR A 48 8.24 -30.83 22.85
C THR A 48 8.85 -30.07 24.02
N HIS A 49 9.80 -30.71 24.69
CA HIS A 49 10.55 -30.10 25.79
C HIS A 49 11.43 -28.93 25.30
N ARG A 50 11.54 -27.88 26.12
CA ARG A 50 12.27 -26.63 25.81
C ARG A 50 11.77 -25.91 24.55
N GLY A 51 10.45 -25.87 24.37
CA GLY A 51 9.78 -25.01 23.40
C GLY A 51 9.56 -25.64 22.02
N LEU A 52 8.50 -25.16 21.37
CA LEU A 52 7.96 -25.69 20.11
C LEU A 52 8.23 -24.80 18.88
N ARG A 53 8.68 -23.55 19.07
CA ARG A 53 8.89 -22.57 17.98
C ARG A 53 10.36 -22.53 17.54
N LYS A 54 10.93 -23.69 17.28
CA LYS A 54 12.33 -23.89 16.90
C LYS A 54 12.45 -24.87 15.74
N VAL A 55 13.59 -24.83 15.05
CA VAL A 55 13.98 -25.90 14.12
C VAL A 55 14.54 -27.05 14.97
N ALA A 56 14.11 -28.29 14.72
CA ALA A 56 14.56 -29.45 15.50
C ALA A 56 16.01 -29.85 15.16
N CYS A 57 16.29 -30.17 13.89
CA CYS A 57 17.62 -30.53 13.40
C CYS A 57 18.21 -29.37 12.59
N ILE A 58 19.41 -28.91 12.94
CA ILE A 58 20.10 -27.77 12.31
C ILE A 58 21.22 -28.17 11.34
N GLY A 59 21.41 -29.47 11.12
CA GLY A 59 22.44 -30.04 10.25
C GLY A 59 22.69 -31.51 10.55
N SER A 60 23.25 -32.23 9.60
CA SER A 60 23.86 -33.55 9.82
C SER A 60 25.16 -33.41 10.64
N TRP A 61 25.74 -34.55 11.06
CA TRP A 61 27.03 -34.55 11.76
C TRP A 61 28.14 -33.94 10.90
N HIS A 62 28.30 -34.46 9.68
CA HIS A 62 29.25 -33.94 8.69
C HIS A 62 28.47 -33.21 7.60
N PRO A 63 28.86 -31.99 7.19
CA PRO A 63 29.97 -31.19 7.71
C PRO A 63 29.72 -30.65 9.13
N GLU A 64 30.78 -30.52 9.93
CA GLU A 64 30.74 -30.09 11.34
C GLU A 64 30.50 -28.57 11.51
N ARG A 65 29.56 -28.03 10.74
CA ARG A 65 29.18 -26.62 10.76
C ARG A 65 27.73 -26.46 10.31
N VAL A 66 27.06 -25.44 10.85
CA VAL A 66 25.70 -25.09 10.41
C VAL A 66 25.79 -24.37 9.06
N SER A 67 25.08 -24.88 8.05
CA SER A 67 25.00 -24.23 6.74
C SER A 67 24.22 -22.91 6.81
N PHE A 68 24.61 -21.92 5.98
CA PHE A 68 23.91 -20.65 5.86
C PHE A 68 22.47 -20.81 5.35
N ALA A 69 22.17 -21.91 4.66
CA ALA A 69 20.83 -22.23 4.16
C ALA A 69 19.86 -22.64 5.27
N VAL A 70 20.36 -23.00 6.47
CA VAL A 70 19.51 -23.42 7.58
C VAL A 70 18.78 -22.22 8.16
N ALA A 71 17.46 -22.35 8.33
CA ALA A 71 16.62 -21.31 8.89
C ALA A 71 17.02 -20.98 10.35
N ARG A 72 17.39 -19.73 10.62
CA ARG A 72 17.76 -19.22 11.96
C ARG A 72 16.96 -17.97 12.33
N ALA A 73 16.73 -17.76 13.61
CA ALA A 73 16.10 -16.54 14.12
C ALA A 73 16.95 -15.31 13.78
N GLY A 74 16.34 -14.13 13.76
CA GLY A 74 17.05 -12.89 13.45
C GLY A 74 16.15 -11.81 12.89
N GLN A 75 16.76 -10.78 12.29
CA GLN A 75 16.04 -9.64 11.71
C GLN A 75 15.00 -10.08 10.68
N ARG A 76 13.77 -9.59 10.84
CA ARG A 76 12.68 -9.74 9.87
C ARG A 76 12.11 -8.36 9.50
N GLY A 77 12.04 -8.10 8.20
CA GLY A 77 11.55 -6.83 7.68
C GLY A 77 12.59 -5.73 7.74
N TYR A 78 12.21 -4.52 7.30
CA TYR A 78 13.16 -3.43 7.04
C TYR A 78 14.22 -3.83 6.01
N HIS A 79 13.82 -4.59 4.99
CA HIS A 79 14.69 -4.97 3.89
C HIS A 79 14.35 -4.16 2.64
N HIS A 80 15.35 -3.80 1.84
CA HIS A 80 15.13 -3.21 0.53
C HIS A 80 14.54 -4.25 -0.43
N ARG A 81 13.44 -3.90 -1.11
CA ARG A 81 12.77 -4.76 -2.09
C ARG A 81 12.35 -3.94 -3.31
N THR A 82 12.39 -4.60 -4.45
CA THR A 82 11.85 -4.08 -5.70
C THR A 82 10.66 -4.92 -6.10
N GLU A 83 9.48 -4.32 -6.13
CA GLU A 83 8.25 -4.96 -6.59
C GLU A 83 7.99 -4.53 -8.03
N LEU A 84 7.99 -5.50 -8.95
CA LEU A 84 7.86 -5.26 -10.38
C LEU A 84 6.39 -5.21 -10.83
N ASN A 85 6.14 -4.59 -11.99
CA ASN A 85 4.88 -4.68 -12.72
C ASN A 85 3.63 -4.21 -11.94
N LYS A 86 3.76 -3.14 -11.18
CA LYS A 86 2.64 -2.51 -10.48
C LYS A 86 1.88 -1.60 -11.44
N LYS A 87 0.65 -1.99 -11.77
CA LYS A 87 -0.23 -1.24 -12.67
C LYS A 87 -0.72 0.04 -12.02
N ILE A 88 -0.69 1.15 -12.75
CA ILE A 88 -1.29 2.42 -12.36
C ILE A 88 -2.77 2.41 -12.78
N TYR A 89 -3.67 2.52 -11.81
CA TYR A 89 -5.11 2.59 -12.05
C TYR A 89 -5.60 4.02 -12.26
N MET A 90 -5.04 4.98 -11.53
CA MET A 90 -5.42 6.38 -11.61
C MET A 90 -4.22 7.27 -11.31
N VAL A 91 -4.12 8.36 -12.06
CA VAL A 91 -3.23 9.48 -11.78
C VAL A 91 -4.14 10.64 -11.38
N GLY A 92 -4.19 10.93 -10.08
CA GLY A 92 -5.05 11.97 -9.54
C GLY A 92 -4.30 13.27 -9.33
N LYS A 93 -4.99 14.39 -9.59
CA LYS A 93 -4.47 15.73 -9.35
C LYS A 93 -4.63 16.16 -7.90
N ASN A 94 -3.84 17.16 -7.52
CA ASN A 94 -3.96 17.83 -6.25
C ASN A 94 -5.36 18.40 -6.01
N LEU A 95 -5.71 18.58 -4.73
CA LEU A 95 -7.05 18.99 -4.30
C LEU A 95 -7.39 20.45 -4.68
N ALA A 96 -6.38 21.26 -5.01
CA ALA A 96 -6.56 22.65 -5.42
C ALA A 96 -7.03 22.75 -6.88
N GLU A 97 -6.53 21.86 -7.75
CA GLU A 97 -6.96 21.75 -9.15
C GLU A 97 -8.24 20.92 -9.29
N ASP A 98 -8.36 19.82 -8.55
CA ASP A 98 -9.52 18.93 -8.61
C ASP A 98 -9.98 18.53 -7.19
N GLN A 99 -10.99 19.25 -6.70
CA GLN A 99 -11.60 19.00 -5.40
C GLN A 99 -12.28 17.63 -5.32
N PHE A 100 -12.67 17.07 -6.47
CA PHE A 100 -13.41 15.81 -6.59
C PHE A 100 -12.58 14.73 -7.28
N ASN A 101 -11.26 14.72 -7.03
CA ASN A 101 -10.30 13.76 -7.58
C ASN A 101 -10.54 12.27 -7.20
N GLY A 102 -11.61 11.94 -6.46
CA GLY A 102 -12.08 10.57 -6.21
C GLY A 102 -13.37 10.21 -6.97
N LYS A 103 -13.96 11.15 -7.71
CA LYS A 103 -15.09 10.95 -8.61
C LYS A 103 -14.63 10.18 -9.85
N THR A 104 -15.53 9.42 -10.47
CA THR A 104 -15.26 8.75 -11.76
C THR A 104 -16.36 9.08 -12.77
N GLU A 105 -16.18 8.71 -14.04
CA GLU A 105 -17.20 8.93 -15.07
C GLU A 105 -18.52 8.20 -14.75
N TYR A 106 -18.43 7.04 -14.10
CA TYR A 106 -19.59 6.21 -13.77
C TYR A 106 -20.20 6.52 -12.40
N ASP A 107 -19.42 7.13 -11.50
CA ASP A 107 -19.84 7.51 -10.16
C ASP A 107 -19.87 9.02 -10.04
N ILE A 108 -21.07 9.58 -10.12
CA ILE A 108 -21.31 11.02 -10.10
C ILE A 108 -21.11 11.66 -8.71
N THR A 109 -20.88 10.87 -7.66
CA THR A 109 -20.74 11.40 -6.30
C THR A 109 -19.50 12.30 -6.18
N GLU A 110 -19.71 13.52 -5.71
CA GLU A 110 -18.65 14.51 -5.47
C GLU A 110 -17.84 14.13 -4.23
N LYS A 111 -16.67 13.55 -4.46
CA LYS A 111 -15.78 13.06 -3.39
C LYS A 111 -14.32 13.16 -3.78
N SER A 112 -13.48 13.45 -2.79
CA SER A 112 -12.02 13.37 -2.91
C SER A 112 -11.53 11.95 -2.62
N ILE A 113 -10.32 11.60 -3.05
CA ILE A 113 -9.67 10.31 -2.73
C ILE A 113 -9.52 10.06 -1.22
N THR A 114 -9.45 11.12 -0.40
CA THR A 114 -9.30 10.99 1.05
C THR A 114 -10.59 10.43 1.67
N PRO A 115 -10.53 9.28 2.37
CA PRO A 115 -11.72 8.69 2.97
C PRO A 115 -12.27 9.54 4.12
N MET A 116 -13.52 9.29 4.49
CA MET A 116 -14.13 9.96 5.65
C MET A 116 -13.30 9.77 6.93
N GLY A 117 -12.87 10.88 7.53
CA GLY A 117 -11.99 10.87 8.71
C GLY A 117 -10.50 10.74 8.40
N GLY A 118 -10.10 10.76 7.12
CA GLY A 118 -8.71 10.67 6.68
C GLY A 118 -8.16 9.25 6.63
N PHE A 119 -7.01 9.09 5.97
CA PHE A 119 -6.28 7.82 5.94
C PHE A 119 -5.68 7.53 7.33
N PRO A 120 -5.93 6.34 7.92
CA PRO A 120 -5.39 5.98 9.22
C PRO A 120 -3.87 6.13 9.28
N HIS A 121 -3.38 6.78 10.33
CA HIS A 121 -1.97 7.10 10.54
C HIS A 121 -1.30 7.98 9.47
N TYR A 122 -2.04 8.51 8.49
CA TYR A 122 -1.54 9.44 7.48
C TYR A 122 -2.20 10.81 7.61
N GLY A 123 -3.51 10.90 7.37
CA GLY A 123 -4.25 12.15 7.26
C GLY A 123 -4.87 12.34 5.86
N VAL A 124 -4.86 13.57 5.37
CA VAL A 124 -5.49 13.99 4.12
C VAL A 124 -4.46 14.00 2.98
N VAL A 125 -4.83 13.48 1.81
CA VAL A 125 -4.04 13.59 0.58
C VAL A 125 -4.44 14.90 -0.12
N LYS A 126 -3.52 15.86 -0.18
CA LYS A 126 -3.75 17.19 -0.78
C LYS A 126 -3.04 17.36 -2.13
N ASN A 127 -1.93 16.68 -2.34
CA ASN A 127 -1.12 16.76 -3.56
C ASN A 127 -1.55 15.71 -4.58
N ASP A 128 -0.92 15.74 -5.76
CA ASP A 128 -1.05 14.71 -6.79
C ASP A 128 -0.78 13.31 -6.19
N PHE A 129 -1.48 12.31 -6.71
CA PHE A 129 -1.37 10.94 -6.22
C PHE A 129 -1.43 9.92 -7.34
N LEU A 130 -0.90 8.73 -7.04
CA LEU A 130 -1.04 7.55 -7.87
C LEU A 130 -1.82 6.48 -7.11
N MET A 131 -2.82 5.91 -7.77
CA MET A 131 -3.49 4.69 -7.30
C MET A 131 -2.88 3.49 -8.00
N LEU A 132 -2.18 2.64 -7.24
CA LEU A 132 -1.50 1.46 -7.77
C LEU A 132 -2.26 0.18 -7.43
N LYS A 133 -2.18 -0.81 -8.33
CA LYS A 133 -2.76 -2.13 -8.11
C LYS A 133 -2.06 -2.87 -6.98
N GLY A 134 -2.82 -3.24 -5.95
CA GLY A 134 -2.38 -4.11 -4.87
C GLY A 134 -1.60 -3.37 -3.77
N SER A 135 -0.80 -4.13 -3.00
CA SER A 135 0.01 -3.60 -1.92
C SER A 135 1.37 -3.09 -2.41
N ILE A 136 2.05 -2.34 -1.54
CA ILE A 136 3.41 -1.83 -1.73
C ILE A 136 4.20 -2.13 -0.47
N GLY A 137 5.49 -2.46 -0.60
CA GLY A 137 6.39 -2.64 0.52
C GLY A 137 6.55 -1.39 1.37
N GLY A 138 6.32 -1.53 2.69
CA GLY A 138 6.52 -0.46 3.67
C GLY A 138 5.25 -0.12 4.46
N PRO A 139 5.38 0.57 5.61
CA PRO A 139 4.26 1.19 6.30
C PRO A 139 3.86 2.50 5.61
N VAL A 140 2.69 3.00 5.98
CA VAL A 140 2.20 4.35 5.66
C VAL A 140 3.25 5.41 6.03
N LYS A 141 3.33 6.52 5.27
CA LYS A 141 4.32 7.62 5.37
C LYS A 141 5.74 7.32 4.89
N ARG A 142 6.04 6.10 4.48
CA ARG A 142 7.37 5.77 3.95
C ARG A 142 7.59 6.35 2.56
N SER A 143 8.73 6.99 2.33
CA SER A 143 9.17 7.37 1.00
C SER A 143 9.43 6.11 0.15
N ILE A 144 8.99 6.16 -1.10
CA ILE A 144 9.15 5.09 -2.07
C ILE A 144 9.70 5.67 -3.37
N THR A 145 10.52 4.90 -4.07
CA THR A 145 11.02 5.29 -5.39
C THR A 145 10.25 4.53 -6.46
N LEU A 146 9.63 5.27 -7.36
CA LEU A 146 8.92 4.72 -8.52
C LEU A 146 9.86 4.76 -9.72
N ARG A 147 9.93 3.66 -10.46
CA ARG A 147 10.78 3.54 -11.64
C ARG A 147 9.96 2.96 -12.78
N ARG A 148 10.22 3.40 -14.02
CA ARG A 148 9.66 2.75 -15.21
C ARG A 148 10.07 1.28 -15.25
N PRO A 149 9.23 0.37 -15.76
CA PRO A 149 9.44 -1.06 -15.63
C PRO A 149 10.67 -1.52 -16.43
N MET A 150 11.44 -2.48 -15.90
CA MET A 150 12.51 -3.14 -16.68
C MET A 150 11.99 -4.34 -17.47
N ALA A 151 10.99 -5.04 -16.93
CA ALA A 151 10.42 -6.19 -17.58
C ALA A 151 9.65 -5.75 -18.83
N PRO A 152 9.67 -6.54 -19.93
CA PRO A 152 8.87 -6.26 -21.11
C PRO A 152 7.37 -6.19 -20.77
N GLN A 153 6.72 -5.07 -21.10
CA GLN A 153 5.30 -4.83 -20.82
C GLN A 153 4.42 -5.29 -21.98
N THR A 154 4.59 -6.54 -22.42
CA THR A 154 3.96 -7.07 -23.64
C THR A 154 2.73 -7.95 -23.38
N SER A 155 2.49 -8.37 -22.13
CA SER A 155 1.35 -9.22 -21.84
C SER A 155 0.05 -8.41 -21.86
N ARG A 156 -1.06 -9.05 -22.25
CA ARG A 156 -2.39 -8.40 -22.33
C ARG A 156 -2.80 -7.74 -21.01
N ALA A 157 -2.52 -8.40 -19.87
CA ALA A 157 -2.79 -7.84 -18.55
C ALA A 157 -1.96 -6.57 -18.25
N LEU A 158 -0.75 -6.47 -18.77
CA LEU A 158 0.11 -5.30 -18.59
C LEU A 158 -0.22 -4.17 -19.56
N MET A 159 -0.80 -4.47 -20.73
CA MET A 159 -1.24 -3.46 -21.73
C MET A 159 -2.69 -3.01 -21.55
N GLU A 160 -3.46 -3.65 -20.67
CA GLU A 160 -4.88 -3.35 -20.45
C GLU A 160 -5.10 -1.88 -20.06
N LYS A 161 -6.01 -1.19 -20.74
CA LYS A 161 -6.45 0.16 -20.35
C LYS A 161 -7.46 0.05 -19.22
N ILE A 162 -7.20 0.72 -18.10
CA ILE A 162 -7.99 0.62 -16.89
C ILE A 162 -8.94 1.83 -16.79
N SER A 163 -10.23 1.55 -16.78
CA SER A 163 -11.29 2.50 -16.43
C SER A 163 -11.82 2.19 -15.03
N VAL A 164 -11.52 3.05 -14.05
CA VAL A 164 -12.03 2.89 -12.68
C VAL A 164 -13.48 3.35 -12.63
N LYS A 165 -14.39 2.47 -12.17
CA LYS A 165 -15.84 2.77 -12.08
C LYS A 165 -16.28 3.33 -10.73
N PHE A 166 -15.55 3.00 -9.67
CA PHE A 166 -15.90 3.38 -8.31
C PHE A 166 -14.65 3.39 -7.45
N VAL A 167 -14.53 4.41 -6.60
CA VAL A 167 -13.48 4.53 -5.59
C VAL A 167 -14.16 4.59 -4.23
N ASP A 168 -13.78 3.71 -3.33
CA ASP A 168 -14.34 3.64 -1.99
C ASP A 168 -13.68 4.67 -1.05
N THR A 169 -14.43 5.71 -0.71
CA THR A 169 -14.03 6.81 0.19
C THR A 169 -14.67 6.69 1.57
N SER A 170 -15.26 5.53 1.89
CA SER A 170 -15.77 5.26 3.23
C SER A 170 -14.66 5.24 4.28
N SER A 171 -15.03 5.53 5.54
CA SER A 171 -14.09 5.54 6.66
C SER A 171 -13.30 4.23 6.77
N LYS A 172 -11.99 4.36 6.98
CA LYS A 172 -11.09 3.23 7.30
C LYS A 172 -10.78 3.10 8.79
N HIS A 173 -11.34 3.99 9.60
CA HIS A 173 -11.39 3.84 11.05
C HIS A 173 -12.67 3.06 11.40
N GLY A 174 -12.52 1.76 11.67
CA GLY A 174 -13.63 0.84 11.88
C GLY A 174 -14.33 0.42 10.57
N HIS A 175 -15.63 0.21 10.62
CA HIS A 175 -16.44 -0.20 9.46
C HIS A 175 -17.09 1.01 8.78
N GLY A 176 -16.57 1.40 7.62
CA GLY A 176 -17.15 2.47 6.79
C GLY A 176 -18.47 2.04 6.16
N ARG A 177 -19.53 2.84 6.35
CA ARG A 177 -20.86 2.62 5.75
C ARG A 177 -21.25 3.64 4.69
N PHE A 178 -20.74 4.86 4.81
CA PHE A 178 -21.08 5.98 3.94
C PHE A 178 -19.84 6.42 3.17
N GLN A 179 -20.03 6.86 1.93
CA GLN A 179 -18.96 7.37 1.06
C GLN A 179 -18.68 8.84 1.31
N THR A 180 -19.72 9.61 1.66
CA THR A 180 -19.62 11.05 1.90
C THR A 180 -20.24 11.47 3.23
N GLN A 181 -19.82 12.64 3.74
CA GLN A 181 -20.45 13.23 4.92
C GLN A 181 -21.92 13.61 4.66
N LYS A 182 -22.24 14.03 3.43
CA LYS A 182 -23.60 14.37 2.99
C LYS A 182 -24.53 13.17 3.08
N GLU A 183 -24.10 12.02 2.54
CA GLU A 183 -24.83 10.75 2.63
C GLU A 183 -25.07 10.34 4.09
N LYS A 184 -24.03 10.42 4.93
CA LYS A 184 -24.15 10.11 6.37
C LYS A 184 -25.16 11.03 7.07
N HIS A 185 -25.14 12.33 6.75
CA HIS A 185 -26.06 13.30 7.36
C HIS A 185 -27.50 13.06 6.91
N GLN A 186 -27.73 12.78 5.63
CA GLN A 186 -29.05 12.43 5.09
C GLN A 186 -29.61 11.17 5.74
N TYR A 187 -28.79 10.14 5.92
CA TYR A 187 -29.21 8.88 6.55
C TYR A 187 -29.49 9.03 8.05
N MET A 188 -28.61 9.73 8.79
CA MET A 188 -28.75 9.86 10.25
C MET A 188 -29.76 10.92 10.68
N GLY A 189 -30.14 11.83 9.78
CA GLY A 189 -31.04 12.94 10.08
C GLY A 189 -30.47 13.94 11.10
N THR A 190 -31.37 14.67 11.74
CA THR A 190 -31.04 15.65 12.77
C THR A 190 -30.74 14.95 14.11
N LEU A 191 -29.52 15.11 14.59
CA LEU A 191 -29.06 14.60 15.89
C LEU A 191 -28.97 15.74 16.90
N LYS A 192 -28.97 15.42 18.19
CA LYS A 192 -28.86 16.40 19.29
C LYS A 192 -27.72 17.41 19.11
N LYS A 193 -26.54 16.96 18.67
CA LYS A 193 -25.37 17.84 18.44
C LYS A 193 -25.55 18.88 17.33
N HIS A 194 -26.53 18.68 16.44
CA HIS A 194 -26.86 19.62 15.38
C HIS A 194 -27.82 20.72 15.88
N ALA A 195 -28.67 20.42 16.87
CA ALA A 195 -29.61 21.39 17.44
C ALA A 195 -28.95 22.45 18.34
N VAL A 196 -27.76 22.17 18.90
CA VAL A 196 -27.02 23.08 19.79
C VAL A 196 -26.15 24.09 19.00
N LYS A 197 -26.15 24.04 17.66
CA LYS A 197 -25.35 24.93 16.80
C LYS A 197 -26.11 26.16 16.27
N LEU A 198 -27.27 26.48 16.85
CA LEU A 198 -27.92 27.78 16.74
C LEU A 198 -27.42 28.69 17.87
#